data_AF-A0A955BWE0-F1
#
_entry.id   AF-A0A955BWE0-F1
#
_cell.length_a   1.000
_cell.length_b   1.000
_cell.length_c   1.000
_cell.angle_alpha   90.00
_cell.angle_beta   90.00
_cell.angle_gamma   90.00
#
_symmetry.space_group_name_H-M   'P 1'
#
loop_
_entity.id
_entity.type
_entity.pdbx_description
1 polymer ?
#
loop_
_entity_poly.entity_id
_entity_poly.type
_entity_poly.pdbx_seq_one_letter_code
_entity_poly.pdbx_strand_id
1 'polypeptide(L)' 'MTTSTEAALKVIAVLGLMLSVLSGILVFAGTISPTTHNWLMVLGMLMWFGTAVFWIKAKPLGE' A
#
# COMPACT_ATOMS: atom_id res chain seq x y z
N MET A 1 6.62 -14.94 15.54
CA MET A 1 6.95 -13.63 14.94
C MET A 1 6.56 -12.59 15.97
N THR A 2 7.51 -11.74 16.37
CA THR A 2 7.31 -10.75 17.43
C THR A 2 6.18 -9.80 17.05
N THR A 3 5.24 -9.56 17.97
CA THR A 3 4.03 -8.73 17.78
C THR A 3 4.32 -7.35 17.18
N SER A 4 5.49 -6.78 17.46
CA SER A 4 5.95 -5.49 16.94
C SER A 4 6.16 -5.47 15.42
N THR A 5 6.59 -6.59 14.81
CA THR A 5 6.90 -6.66 13.37
C THR A 5 5.63 -6.70 12.53
N GLU A 6 4.60 -7.42 13.00
CA GLU A 6 3.29 -7.46 12.34
C GLU A 6 2.59 -6.09 12.38
N ALA A 7 2.75 -5.34 13.47
CA ALA A 7 2.24 -3.98 13.58
C ALA A 7 2.94 -3.02 12.60
N ALA A 8 4.28 -3.07 12.51
CA ALA A 8 5.05 -2.26 11.57
C ALA A 8 4.64 -2.53 10.12
N LEU A 9 4.47 -3.80 9.74
CA LEU A 9 4.02 -4.19 8.41
C LEU A 9 2.63 -3.61 8.10
N LYS A 10 1.66 -3.71 9.03
CA LYS A 10 0.32 -3.11 8.87
C LYS A 10 0.34 -1.58 8.76
N VAL A 11 1.24 -0.90 9.46
CA VAL A 11 1.38 0.57 9.34
C VAL A 11 1.91 0.94 7.96
N ILE A 12 2.94 0.24 7.48
CA ILE A 12 3.50 0.44 6.14
C ILE A 12 2.44 0.15 5.06
N ALA A 13 1.56 -0.84 5.28
CA ALA A 13 0.37 -1.11 4.47
C ALA A 13 -0.50 0.12 4.24
N VAL A 14 -0.92 0.69 5.36
CA VAL A 14 -1.94 1.72 5.42
C VAL A 14 -1.34 3.00 4.86
N LEU A 15 -0.08 3.27 5.15
CA LEU A 15 0.65 4.38 4.54
C LEU A 15 0.80 4.19 3.03
N GLY A 16 1.13 3.00 2.53
CA GLY A 16 1.21 2.71 1.10
C GLY A 16 -0.13 2.83 0.38
N LEU A 17 -1.21 2.40 1.03
CA LEU A 17 -2.58 2.55 0.53
C LEU A 17 -2.99 4.03 0.52
N MET A 18 -2.77 4.77 1.60
CA MET A 18 -3.05 6.21 1.68
C MET A 18 -2.24 6.99 0.65
N LEU A 19 -0.98 6.63 0.43
CA LEU A 19 -0.13 7.27 -0.58
C LEU A 19 -0.65 7.01 -2.01
N SER A 20 -1.19 5.81 -2.26
CA SER A 20 -1.84 5.47 -3.54
C SER A 20 -3.09 6.34 -3.77
N VAL A 21 -3.90 6.54 -2.73
CA VAL A 21 -5.08 7.41 -2.78
C VAL A 21 -4.68 8.88 -2.93
N LEU A 22 -3.67 9.34 -2.18
CA LEU A 22 -3.14 10.70 -2.25
C LEU A 22 -2.56 11.02 -3.63
N SER A 23 -1.87 10.07 -4.26
CA SER A 23 -1.39 10.17 -5.64
C SER A 23 -2.53 10.46 -6.62
N GLY A 24 -3.67 9.76 -6.47
CA GLY A 24 -4.88 10.02 -7.25
C GLY A 24 -5.37 11.45 -7.07
N ILE A 25 -5.48 11.91 -5.83
CA ILE A 25 -5.92 13.27 -5.51
C ILE A 25 -4.97 14.32 -6.10
N LEU A 26 -3.65 14.10 -6.02
CA LEU A 26 -2.64 15.04 -6.52
C LEU A 26 -2.63 15.18 -8.05
N VAL A 27 -3.09 14.15 -8.77
CA VAL A 27 -3.36 14.24 -10.21
C VAL A 27 -4.64 14.97 -10.54
N PHE A 28 -5.72 14.69 -9.82
CA PHE A 28 -6.96 15.44 -10.00
C PHE A 28 -6.78 16.92 -9.67
N ALA A 29 -5.85 17.26 -8.78
CA ALA A 29 -5.41 18.63 -8.49
C ALA A 29 -4.51 19.27 -9.57
N GLY A 30 -4.19 18.55 -10.67
CA GLY A 30 -3.37 19.06 -11.78
C GLY A 30 -1.91 19.35 -11.43
N THR A 31 -1.45 18.94 -10.24
CA THR A 31 -0.12 19.29 -9.70
C THR A 31 1.00 18.39 -10.27
N ILE A 32 0.65 17.21 -10.81
CA ILE A 32 1.63 16.27 -11.38
C ILE A 32 1.23 15.79 -12.78
N SER A 33 2.24 15.61 -13.64
CA SER A 33 2.09 15.03 -14.98
C SER A 33 1.49 13.60 -14.93
N PRO A 34 0.64 13.22 -15.91
CA PRO A 34 0.06 11.87 -16.00
C PRO A 34 1.10 10.74 -15.98
N THR A 35 2.30 10.99 -16.48
CA THR A 35 3.40 10.02 -16.46
C THR A 35 3.87 9.74 -15.03
N THR A 36 4.03 10.78 -14.21
CA THR A 36 4.46 10.66 -12.81
C THR A 36 3.38 10.00 -11.95
N HIS A 37 2.11 10.24 -12.26
CA HIS A 37 0.99 9.54 -11.63
C HIS A 37 1.02 8.03 -11.83
N ASN A 38 1.24 7.59 -13.07
CA ASN A 38 1.33 6.17 -13.39
C ASN A 38 2.43 5.52 -12.56
N TRP A 39 3.58 6.18 -12.42
CA TRP A 39 4.66 5.69 -11.57
C TRP A 39 4.29 5.66 -10.09
N LEU A 40 3.63 6.70 -9.54
CA LEU A 40 3.16 6.69 -8.15
C LEU A 40 2.08 5.63 -7.90
N MET A 41 1.18 5.39 -8.86
CA MET A 41 0.18 4.34 -8.81
C MET A 41 0.83 2.95 -8.78
N VAL A 42 1.81 2.71 -9.65
CA VAL A 42 2.57 1.44 -9.69
C VAL A 42 3.38 1.25 -8.40
N LEU A 43 4.07 2.30 -7.93
CA LEU A 43 4.82 2.28 -6.68
C LEU A 43 3.91 2.02 -5.48
N GLY A 44 2.78 2.72 -5.40
CA GLY A 44 1.79 2.53 -4.35
C GLY A 44 1.20 1.12 -4.36
N MET A 45 0.86 0.62 -5.55
CA MET A 45 0.35 -0.72 -5.74
C MET A 45 1.39 -1.77 -5.33
N LEU A 46 2.65 -1.65 -5.77
CA LEU A 46 3.74 -2.56 -5.37
C LEU A 46 4.01 -2.50 -3.87
N MET A 47 3.99 -1.32 -3.27
CA MET A 47 4.27 -1.13 -1.85
C MET A 47 3.17 -1.74 -0.98
N TRP A 48 1.90 -1.52 -1.33
CA TRP A 48 0.76 -2.13 -0.63
C TRP A 48 0.67 -3.65 -0.87
N PHE A 49 0.79 -4.13 -2.11
CA PHE A 49 0.65 -5.56 -2.43
C PHE A 49 1.82 -6.35 -1.85
N GLY A 50 3.04 -5.84 -2.04
CA GLY A 50 4.25 -6.44 -1.53
C GLY A 50 4.20 -6.60 -0.02
N THR A 51 3.74 -5.58 0.70
CA THR A 51 3.60 -5.67 2.16
C THR A 51 2.38 -6.48 2.60
N ALA A 52 1.27 -6.48 1.85
CA ALA A 52 0.07 -7.23 2.18
C ALA A 52 0.24 -8.73 2.18
N VAL A 53 1.06 -9.26 1.26
CA VAL A 53 1.41 -10.68 1.22
C VAL A 53 2.13 -11.12 2.51
N PHE A 54 2.86 -10.24 3.19
CA PHE A 54 3.60 -10.60 4.41
C PHE A 54 2.76 -10.64 5.69
N TRP A 55 1.60 -9.97 5.76
CA TRP A 55 0.74 -10.02 6.95
C TRP A 55 -0.59 -10.74 6.75
N ILE A 56 -1.05 -10.95 5.50
CA ILE A 56 -2.23 -11.79 5.24
C ILE A 56 -1.82 -13.22 5.59
N LYS A 57 -1.96 -13.57 6.87
CA LYS A 57 -1.94 -14.95 7.31
C LYS A 57 -3.17 -15.58 6.67
N ALA A 58 -2.96 -16.52 5.75
CA ALA A 58 -4.04 -17.36 5.26
C ALA A 58 -4.71 -17.98 6.48
N LYS A 59 -5.93 -17.53 6.82
CA LYS A 59 -6.72 -18.16 7.87
C LYS A 59 -6.96 -19.59 7.40
N PRO A 60 -6.52 -20.63 8.13
CA PRO A 60 -6.89 -21.99 7.79
C PRO A 60 -8.42 -22.06 7.81
N LEU A 61 -9.00 -22.45 6.68
CA LEU A 61 -10.43 -22.72 6.53
C LEU A 61 -10.71 -24.04 7.26
N GLY A 62 -10.96 -23.96 8.56
CA GLY A 62 -11.42 -25.09 9.36
C GLY A 62 -11.03 -24.99 10.83
N GLU A 63 -11.97 -24.47 11.65
CA GLU A 63 -12.26 -24.95 13.01
C GLU A 63 -13.79 -24.96 13.17
#